data_AF-A0A1I7H8E0-F1
#
_entry.id   AF-A0A1I7H8E0-F1
#
_cell.length_a   1.000
_cell.length_b   1.000
_cell.length_c   1.000
_cell.angle_alpha   90.00
_cell.angle_beta   90.00
_cell.angle_gamma   90.00
#
_symmetry.space_group_name_H-M   'P 1'
#
loop_
_entity.id
_entity.type
_entity.pdbx_description
1 polymer ?
#
loop_
_entity_poly.entity_id
_entity_poly.type
_entity_poly.pdbx_seq_one_letter_code
_entity_poly.pdbx_strand_id
1 'polypeptide(L)'
;MITQSKSATVALSLSLTPAGRLSCLPDPEAPSLPVGIAEEVVAAFAVDAGHGLLQLGSAYVAMALPPVWAYWRDFAVRYLTALCIAPDAGTVPLPDTLILETLILDVPPMSGAEYLSPEILAALWSGTGTALESERSASGLSLAEFLKIRHPA
;
A
#
# COMPACT_ATOMS: atom_id res chain seq x y z
N MET A 1 -28.94 14.35 24.32
CA MET A 1 -28.94 13.19 23.42
C MET A 1 -27.85 13.42 22.40
N ILE A 2 -26.73 12.71 22.52
CA ILE A 2 -25.60 12.84 21.58
C ILE A 2 -25.92 11.88 20.44
N THR A 3 -26.18 12.40 19.25
CA THR A 3 -26.36 11.60 18.03
C THR A 3 -25.07 10.81 17.81
N GLN A 4 -25.10 9.50 18.05
CA GLN A 4 -24.03 8.62 17.59
C GLN A 4 -24.09 8.60 16.07
N SER A 5 -23.20 9.35 15.41
CA SER A 5 -22.90 9.15 14.00
C SER A 5 -22.29 7.75 13.86
N LYS A 6 -23.11 6.77 13.48
CA LYS A 6 -22.64 5.45 13.08
C LYS A 6 -21.76 5.65 11.86
N SER A 7 -20.43 5.57 12.02
CA SER A 7 -19.51 5.61 10.88
C SER A 7 -19.90 4.49 9.92
N ALA A 8 -20.23 4.84 8.68
CA ALA A 8 -20.51 3.85 7.65
C ALA A 8 -19.22 3.06 7.37
N THR A 9 -19.39 1.76 7.11
CA THR A 9 -18.29 0.85 6.83
C THR A 9 -18.56 0.07 5.55
N VAL A 10 -17.51 -0.28 4.82
CA VAL A 10 -17.59 -1.02 3.56
C VAL A 10 -16.71 -2.26 3.63
N ALA A 11 -17.22 -3.40 3.18
CA ALA A 11 -16.49 -4.66 3.14
C ALA A 11 -15.69 -4.76 1.82
N LEU A 12 -14.39 -4.46 1.92
CA LEU A 12 -13.43 -4.46 0.83
C LEU A 12 -12.17 -5.21 1.27
N SER A 13 -11.52 -5.86 0.31
CA SER A 13 -10.21 -6.50 0.51
C SER A 13 -9.30 -6.25 -0.68
N LEU A 14 -8.03 -6.60 -0.51
CA LEU A 14 -7.08 -6.66 -1.62
C LEU A 14 -7.04 -8.08 -2.17
N SER A 15 -6.92 -8.18 -3.48
CA SER A 15 -6.77 -9.44 -4.21
C SER A 15 -5.57 -9.36 -5.15
N LEU A 16 -4.83 -10.46 -5.24
CA LEU A 16 -3.73 -10.61 -6.18
C LEU A 16 -4.19 -11.50 -7.34
N THR A 17 -3.90 -11.09 -8.57
CA THR A 17 -4.19 -11.91 -9.76
C THR A 17 -2.97 -12.76 -10.14
N PRO A 18 -3.13 -13.85 -10.92
CA PRO A 18 -2.00 -14.62 -11.44
C PRO A 18 -0.99 -13.78 -12.24
N ALA A 19 -1.45 -12.66 -12.81
CA ALA A 19 -0.60 -11.72 -13.55
C ALA A 19 0.18 -10.75 -12.64
N GLY A 20 0.13 -10.92 -11.31
CA GLY A 20 0.83 -10.08 -10.35
C GLY A 20 0.17 -8.72 -10.06
N ARG A 21 -1.07 -8.51 -10.50
CA ARG A 21 -1.81 -7.27 -10.22
C ARG A 21 -2.52 -7.36 -8.87
N LEU A 22 -2.19 -6.44 -7.97
CA LEU A 22 -2.89 -6.20 -6.72
C LEU A 22 -4.04 -5.21 -6.95
N SER A 23 -5.24 -5.52 -6.45
CA SER A 23 -6.43 -4.68 -6.69
C SER A 23 -7.36 -4.67 -5.47
N CYS A 24 -8.01 -3.53 -5.24
CA CYS A 24 -9.08 -3.40 -4.24
C CYS A 24 -10.41 -3.87 -4.82
N LEU A 25 -11.05 -4.84 -4.18
CA LEU A 25 -12.31 -5.43 -4.62
C LEU A 25 -13.30 -5.56 -3.45
N PRO A 26 -14.61 -5.53 -3.73
CA PRO A 26 -15.64 -5.92 -2.77
C PRO A 26 -15.43 -7.35 -2.29
N ASP A 27 -15.46 -7.53 -0.97
CA ASP A 27 -15.35 -8.82 -0.32
C ASP A 27 -16.30 -8.82 0.90
N PRO A 28 -17.49 -9.45 0.79
CA PRO A 28 -18.47 -9.50 1.88
C PRO A 28 -17.99 -10.23 3.13
N GLU A 29 -16.97 -11.08 3.01
CA GLU A 29 -16.41 -11.85 4.13
C GLU A 29 -15.24 -11.13 4.81
N ALA A 30 -14.71 -10.08 4.17
CA ALA A 30 -13.63 -9.27 4.73
C ALA A 30 -14.11 -8.36 5.88
N PRO A 31 -13.27 -8.15 6.91
CA PRO A 31 -13.52 -7.13 7.91
C PRO A 31 -13.66 -5.75 7.26
N SER A 32 -14.70 -5.00 7.63
CA SER A 32 -15.02 -3.74 6.97
C SER A 32 -14.06 -2.60 7.35
N LEU A 33 -13.82 -1.70 6.38
CA LEU A 33 -13.13 -0.44 6.59
C LEU A 33 -14.12 0.71 6.80
N PRO A 34 -13.76 1.75 7.58
CA PRO A 34 -14.50 3.01 7.60
C PRO A 34 -14.61 3.63 6.21
N VAL A 35 -15.76 4.19 5.86
CA VAL A 35 -16.07 4.68 4.50
C VAL A 35 -15.03 5.69 3.96
N GLY A 36 -14.56 6.62 4.78
CA GLY A 36 -13.57 7.62 4.34
C GLY A 36 -12.24 7.00 3.92
N ILE A 37 -11.78 5.98 4.66
CA ILE A 37 -10.56 5.23 4.30
C ILE A 37 -10.83 4.41 3.04
N ALA A 38 -11.99 3.75 2.97
CA ALA A 38 -12.38 2.93 1.82
C ALA A 38 -12.40 3.75 0.52
N GLU A 39 -12.95 4.96 0.52
CA GLU A 39 -13.00 5.85 -0.64
C GLU A 39 -11.59 6.25 -1.12
N GLU A 40 -10.72 6.64 -0.19
CA GLU A 40 -9.34 7.03 -0.50
C GLU A 40 -8.53 5.87 -1.09
N VAL A 41 -8.59 4.68 -0.49
CA VAL A 41 -7.86 3.51 -1.01
C VAL A 41 -8.45 3.00 -2.32
N VAL A 42 -9.78 3.00 -2.49
CA VAL A 42 -10.41 2.61 -3.75
C VAL A 42 -9.97 3.55 -4.88
N ALA A 43 -9.98 4.86 -4.64
CA ALA A 43 -9.53 5.83 -5.63
C ALA A 43 -8.07 5.61 -6.02
N ALA A 44 -7.18 5.35 -5.06
CA ALA A 44 -5.77 5.09 -5.32
C ALA A 44 -5.55 3.78 -6.11
N PHE A 45 -6.20 2.68 -5.72
CA PHE A 45 -6.10 1.40 -6.42
C PHE A 45 -6.79 1.40 -7.81
N ALA A 46 -7.70 2.34 -8.07
CA ALA A 46 -8.30 2.53 -9.40
C ALA A 46 -7.32 3.12 -10.42
N VAL A 47 -6.26 3.82 -9.98
CA VAL A 47 -5.16 4.26 -10.85
C VAL A 47 -4.29 3.06 -11.17
N ASP A 48 -3.64 2.47 -10.15
CA ASP A 48 -2.91 1.20 -10.22
C ASP A 48 -2.51 0.72 -8.81
N ALA A 49 -1.88 -0.45 -8.74
CA ALA A 49 -1.39 -1.04 -7.50
C ALA A 49 -0.33 -0.17 -6.79
N GLY A 50 0.52 0.54 -7.55
CA GLY A 50 1.57 1.38 -7.00
C GLY A 50 1.00 2.57 -6.24
N HIS A 51 -0.01 3.25 -6.80
CA HIS A 51 -0.72 4.34 -6.13
C HIS A 51 -1.47 3.84 -4.89
N GLY A 52 -2.13 2.69 -4.98
CA GLY A 52 -2.78 2.04 -3.84
C GLY A 52 -1.81 1.75 -2.68
N LEU A 53 -0.66 1.14 -2.99
CA LEU A 53 0.39 0.85 -2.01
C LEU A 53 0.98 2.14 -1.42
N LEU A 54 1.25 3.14 -2.25
CA LEU A 54 1.77 4.42 -1.81
C LEU A 54 0.80 5.16 -0.88
N GLN A 55 -0.50 5.15 -1.19
CA GLN A 55 -1.53 5.70 -0.31
C GLN A 55 -1.55 4.97 1.03
N LEU A 56 -1.52 3.63 1.02
CA LEU A 56 -1.49 2.83 2.24
C LEU A 56 -0.29 3.16 3.11
N GLY A 57 0.90 3.09 2.51
CA GLY A 57 2.17 3.28 3.19
C GLY A 57 2.40 4.69 3.72
N SER A 58 1.67 5.69 3.21
CA SER A 58 1.81 7.09 3.62
C SER A 58 0.73 7.59 4.57
N ALA A 59 -0.54 7.30 4.27
CA ALA A 59 -1.66 7.88 5.02
C ALA A 59 -2.03 7.09 6.29
N TYR A 60 -1.69 5.79 6.38
CA TYR A 60 -2.23 4.92 7.43
C TYR A 60 -1.16 4.15 8.25
N VAL A 61 0.08 4.64 8.30
CA VAL A 61 1.25 3.99 8.94
C VAL A 61 0.94 3.45 10.34
N ALA A 62 0.31 4.26 11.20
CA ALA A 62 0.02 3.91 12.59
C ALA A 62 -1.41 3.41 12.84
N MET A 63 -2.21 3.24 11.79
CA MET A 63 -3.62 2.91 11.92
C MET A 63 -3.82 1.40 12.16
N ALA A 64 -4.77 1.02 13.02
CA ALA A 64 -5.18 -0.38 13.10
C ALA A 64 -6.01 -0.72 11.86
N LEU A 65 -5.46 -1.53 10.95
CA LEU A 65 -6.12 -1.99 9.73
C LEU A 65 -6.39 -3.50 9.79
N PRO A 66 -7.40 -4.02 9.05
CA PRO A 66 -7.57 -5.45 8.91
C PRO A 66 -6.31 -6.11 8.30
N PRO A 67 -6.08 -7.42 8.54
CA PRO A 67 -4.78 -8.05 8.27
C PRO A 67 -4.24 -7.87 6.85
N VAL A 68 -5.08 -8.04 5.83
CA VAL A 68 -4.69 -7.86 4.41
C VAL A 68 -4.20 -6.44 4.15
N TRP A 69 -4.94 -5.44 4.64
CA TRP A 69 -4.59 -4.04 4.49
C TRP A 69 -3.32 -3.68 5.27
N ALA A 70 -3.17 -4.19 6.49
CA ALA A 70 -1.98 -3.99 7.32
C ALA A 70 -0.72 -4.58 6.66
N TYR A 71 -0.81 -5.79 6.10
CA TYR A 71 0.30 -6.45 5.40
C TYR A 71 0.82 -5.60 4.24
N TRP A 72 -0.09 -5.15 3.35
CA TRP A 72 0.29 -4.35 2.18
C TRP A 72 0.74 -2.93 2.54
N ARG A 73 0.15 -2.34 3.59
CA ARG A 73 0.67 -1.10 4.18
C ARG A 73 2.11 -1.28 4.66
N ASP A 74 2.39 -2.32 5.44
CA ASP A 74 3.72 -2.54 6.01
C ASP A 74 4.77 -2.80 4.92
N PHE A 75 4.38 -3.50 3.85
CA PHE A 75 5.19 -3.60 2.64
C PHE A 75 5.54 -2.23 2.04
N ALA A 76 4.55 -1.35 1.88
CA ALA A 76 4.77 0.01 1.36
C ALA A 76 5.57 0.91 2.33
N VAL A 77 5.37 0.78 3.64
CA VAL A 77 6.17 1.48 4.66
C VAL A 77 7.65 1.09 4.56
N ARG A 78 7.96 -0.18 4.28
CA ARG A 78 9.34 -0.63 4.03
C ARG A 78 9.95 0.08 2.82
N TYR A 79 9.20 0.22 1.72
CA TYR A 79 9.63 0.98 0.54
C TYR A 79 9.98 2.42 0.91
N LEU A 80 9.07 3.10 1.62
CA LEU A 80 9.20 4.51 1.97
C LEU A 80 10.34 4.74 2.97
N THR A 81 10.55 3.79 3.89
CA THR A 81 11.69 3.79 4.82
C THR A 81 13.02 3.66 4.07
N ALA A 82 13.11 2.71 3.13
CA ALA A 82 14.32 2.51 2.32
C ALA A 82 14.62 3.75 1.45
N LEU A 83 13.58 4.38 0.90
CA LEU A 83 13.71 5.65 0.17
C LEU A 83 14.25 6.77 1.06
N CYS A 84 13.77 6.90 2.31
CA CYS A 84 14.27 7.90 3.25
C CYS A 84 15.74 7.69 3.65
N ILE A 85 16.21 6.44 3.69
CA ILE A 85 17.61 6.12 4.00
C ILE A 85 18.55 6.48 2.84
N ALA A 86 18.08 6.34 1.59
CA ALA A 86 18.89 6.55 0.40
C ALA A 86 18.13 7.34 -0.70
N PRO A 87 17.77 8.62 -0.43
CA PRO A 87 16.94 9.40 -1.34
C PRO A 87 17.61 9.70 -2.69
N ASP A 88 18.95 9.71 -2.74
CA ASP A 88 19.73 10.04 -3.93
C ASP A 88 20.18 8.79 -4.73
N ALA A 89 19.81 7.59 -4.31
CA ALA A 89 20.27 6.35 -4.94
C ALA A 89 19.65 6.09 -6.34
N GLY A 90 18.70 6.92 -6.78
CA GLY A 90 18.00 6.81 -8.06
C GLY A 90 17.01 5.64 -8.14
N THR A 91 17.28 4.53 -7.45
CA THR A 91 16.35 3.41 -7.28
C THR A 91 16.43 2.90 -5.85
N VAL A 92 15.27 2.67 -5.23
CA VAL A 92 15.18 2.13 -3.88
C VAL A 92 15.56 0.65 -3.94
N PRO A 93 16.59 0.19 -3.22
CA PRO A 93 17.00 -1.20 -3.24
C PRO A 93 15.88 -2.09 -2.72
N LEU A 94 15.71 -3.25 -3.37
CA LEU A 94 14.80 -4.29 -2.91
C LEU A 94 15.27 -4.83 -1.54
N PRO A 95 14.33 -5.31 -0.69
CA PRO A 95 14.71 -6.11 0.45
C PRO A 95 15.54 -7.33 0.04
N ASP A 96 16.39 -7.81 0.94
CA ASP A 96 17.14 -9.05 0.70
C ASP A 96 16.21 -10.26 0.54
N THR A 97 16.77 -11.34 -0.02
CA THR A 97 16.01 -12.56 -0.34
C THR A 97 15.31 -13.15 0.88
N LEU A 98 15.94 -13.12 2.07
CA LEU A 98 15.36 -13.69 3.28
C LEU A 98 14.12 -12.89 3.72
N ILE A 99 14.19 -11.56 3.62
CA ILE A 99 13.03 -10.70 3.89
C ILE A 99 11.92 -10.96 2.87
N LEU A 100 12.24 -11.10 1.58
CA LEU A 100 11.24 -11.40 0.55
C LEU A 100 10.55 -12.75 0.80
N GLU A 101 11.31 -13.80 1.15
CA GLU A 101 10.75 -15.10 1.51
C GLU A 101 9.86 -15.01 2.76
N THR A 102 10.28 -14.25 3.76
CA THR A 102 9.48 -14.02 4.98
C THR A 102 8.17 -13.31 4.64
N LEU A 103 8.21 -12.28 3.79
CA LEU A 103 7.00 -11.57 3.35
C LEU A 103 6.02 -12.51 2.65
N ILE A 104 6.50 -13.45 1.84
CA ILE A 104 5.65 -14.43 1.15
C ILE A 104 5.00 -15.39 2.16
N LEU A 105 5.74 -15.85 3.17
CA LEU A 105 5.23 -16.75 4.19
C LEU A 105 4.21 -16.06 5.13
N ASP A 106 4.40 -14.77 5.37
CA ASP A 106 3.58 -13.99 6.30
C ASP A 106 2.33 -13.37 5.65
N VAL A 107 2.10 -13.59 4.35
CA VAL A 107 0.92 -13.05 3.67
C VAL A 107 -0.35 -13.60 4.34
N PRO A 108 -1.28 -12.73 4.79
CA PRO A 108 -2.51 -13.19 5.40
C PRO A 108 -3.40 -13.89 4.34
N PRO A 109 -4.33 -14.75 4.75
CA PRO A 109 -5.30 -15.34 3.83
C PRO A 109 -6.04 -14.26 3.03
N MET A 110 -5.89 -14.29 1.71
CA MET A 110 -6.56 -13.39 0.76
C MET A 110 -6.68 -14.06 -0.61
N SER A 111 -7.60 -13.57 -1.43
CA SER A 111 -7.77 -14.07 -2.80
C SER A 111 -6.51 -13.86 -3.62
N GLY A 112 -5.88 -14.97 -4.03
CA GLY A 112 -4.67 -14.99 -4.86
C GLY A 112 -3.36 -14.84 -4.08
N ALA A 113 -3.37 -15.00 -2.76
CA ALA A 113 -2.15 -15.05 -1.95
C ALA A 113 -1.14 -16.09 -2.47
N GLU A 114 -1.62 -17.21 -3.02
CA GLU A 114 -0.83 -18.29 -3.60
C GLU A 114 0.00 -17.87 -4.83
N TYR A 115 -0.35 -16.74 -5.47
CA TYR A 115 0.43 -16.21 -6.58
C TYR A 115 1.60 -15.37 -6.13
N LEU A 116 1.67 -14.99 -4.85
CA LEU A 116 2.72 -14.09 -4.37
C LEU A 116 4.10 -14.74 -4.49
N SER A 117 5.02 -14.04 -5.16
CA SER A 117 6.38 -14.49 -5.41
C SER A 117 7.38 -13.34 -5.24
N PRO A 118 8.69 -13.61 -5.16
CA PRO A 118 9.70 -12.56 -5.08
C PRO A 118 9.65 -11.61 -6.27
N GLU A 119 9.35 -12.11 -7.47
CA GLU A 119 9.25 -11.32 -8.70
C GLU A 119 8.04 -10.37 -8.65
N ILE A 120 6.91 -10.82 -8.12
CA ILE A 120 5.72 -9.97 -7.95
C ILE A 120 5.96 -8.92 -6.87
N LEU A 121 6.57 -9.28 -5.74
CA LEU A 121 6.96 -8.31 -4.73
C LEU A 121 7.92 -7.26 -5.32
N ALA A 122 8.87 -7.67 -6.16
CA ALA A 122 9.77 -6.74 -6.83
C ALA A 122 9.05 -5.81 -7.82
N ALA A 123 8.09 -6.35 -8.57
CA ALA A 123 7.26 -5.54 -9.48
C ALA A 123 6.39 -4.54 -8.72
N LEU A 124 5.78 -4.94 -7.59
CA LEU A 124 4.99 -4.05 -6.74
C LEU A 124 5.85 -2.98 -6.06
N TRP A 125 7.07 -3.33 -5.65
CA TRP A 125 8.06 -2.39 -5.11
C TRP A 125 8.42 -1.31 -6.14
N SER A 126 8.76 -1.72 -7.37
CA SER A 126 9.05 -0.79 -8.47
C SER A 126 7.83 0.04 -8.88
N GLY A 127 6.64 -0.57 -8.90
CA GLY A 127 5.38 0.11 -9.16
C GLY A 127 5.08 1.21 -8.13
N THR A 128 5.36 0.97 -6.85
CA THR A 128 5.23 1.97 -5.79
C THR A 128 6.15 3.17 -6.04
N GLY A 129 7.39 2.93 -6.46
CA GLY A 129 8.32 4.00 -6.84
C GLY A 129 7.89 4.79 -8.06
N THR A 130 7.31 4.11 -9.06
CA THR A 130 6.77 4.75 -10.27
C THR A 130 5.60 5.66 -9.93
N ALA A 131 4.68 5.21 -9.08
CA ALA A 131 3.57 6.02 -8.59
C ALA A 131 4.06 7.24 -7.80
N LEU A 132 5.06 7.05 -6.93
CA LEU A 132 5.66 8.15 -6.18
C LEU A 132 6.27 9.20 -7.09
N GLU A 133 7.04 8.78 -8.08
CA GLU A 133 7.70 9.71 -9.01
C GLU A 133 6.69 10.45 -9.90
N SER A 134 5.62 9.76 -10.31
CA SER A 134 4.49 10.36 -11.04
C SER A 134 3.83 11.48 -10.23
N GLU A 135 3.45 11.20 -8.99
CA GLU A 135 2.80 12.19 -8.12
C GLU A 135 3.75 13.32 -7.69
N ARG A 136 5.02 13.00 -7.41
CA ARG A 136 6.04 14.00 -7.11
C ARG A 136 6.24 14.95 -8.29
N SER A 137 6.40 14.39 -9.50
CA SER A 137 6.54 15.19 -10.73
C SER A 137 5.33 16.09 -10.99
N ALA A 138 4.11 15.58 -10.76
CA ALA A 138 2.89 16.37 -10.88
C ALA A 138 2.79 17.52 -9.85
N SER A 139 3.33 17.31 -8.64
CA SER A 139 3.34 18.33 -7.58
C SER A 139 4.39 19.43 -7.80
N GLY A 140 5.42 19.17 -8.60
CA GLY A 140 6.57 20.07 -8.78
C GLY A 140 7.48 20.21 -7.55
N LEU A 141 7.26 19.41 -6.51
CA LEU A 141 8.02 19.46 -5.25
C LEU A 141 9.34 18.68 -5.35
N SER A 142 10.31 19.06 -4.52
CA SER A 142 11.44 18.19 -4.24
C SER A 142 10.97 16.90 -3.54
N LEU A 143 11.77 15.84 -3.64
CA LEU A 143 11.47 14.57 -2.97
C LEU A 143 11.28 14.76 -1.45
N ALA A 144 12.13 15.57 -0.82
CA ALA A 144 12.06 15.84 0.60
C ALA A 144 10.75 16.56 1.00
N GLU A 145 10.33 17.58 0.25
CA GLU A 145 9.08 18.30 0.49
C GLU A 145 7.86 17.41 0.27
N PHE A 146 7.88 16.62 -0.80
CA PHE A 146 6.82 15.67 -1.11
C PHE A 146 6.63 14.64 0.01
N LEU A 147 7.72 14.02 0.46
CA LEU A 147 7.69 13.06 1.57
C LEU A 147 7.23 13.70 2.87
N LYS A 148 7.63 14.94 3.17
CA LYS A 148 7.20 15.65 4.37
C LYS A 148 5.69 15.91 4.41
N ILE A 149 5.06 16.17 3.27
CA ILE A 149 3.61 16.37 3.16
C ILE A 149 2.87 15.04 3.33
N ARG A 150 3.40 13.97 2.73
CA ARG A 150 2.80 12.62 2.72
C ARG A 150 3.00 11.83 4.00
N HIS A 151 4.17 11.98 4.61
CA HIS A 151 4.59 11.34 5.85
C HIS A 151 5.15 12.41 6.79
N PRO A 152 4.28 13.19 7.45
CA PRO A 152 4.73 13.98 8.59
C PRO A 152 5.17 12.99 9.68
N ALA A 153 6.49 12.81 9.80
CA ALA A 153 7.11 12.07 10.90
C ALA A 153 6.78 12.70 12.26
#